data_AF-A0A520HHR1-F1
#
_entry.id   AF-A0A520HHR1-F1
#
_cell.length_a   1.000
_cell.length_b   1.000
_cell.length_c   1.000
_cell.angle_alpha   90.00
_cell.angle_beta   90.00
_cell.angle_gamma   90.00
#
_symmetry.space_group_name_H-M   'P 1'
#
loop_
_entity.id
_entity.type
_entity.pdbx_description
1 polymer ?
#
loop_
_entity_poly.entity_id
_entity_poly.type
_entity_poly.pdbx_seq_one_letter_code
_entity_poly.pdbx_strand_id
1 'polypeptide(L)'
;MFILHLALGGCLKAPPVDFGITADTGGHIAYVLDAAIAQAEGGAQVSIVTRLFHEDHLPPVHALPHEIVGGRNSIDRQAIADDLMRQRMDGG
;
A
#
# COMPACT_ATOMS: atom_id res chain seq x y z
N MET A 1 1.04 11.09 18.57
CA MET A 1 -0.20 10.39 18.15
C MET A 1 0.15 9.47 16.99
N PHE A 2 -0.38 8.26 16.98
CA PHE A 2 -0.21 7.31 15.88
C PHE A 2 -1.55 7.07 15.21
N ILE A 3 -1.57 7.05 13.88
CA ILE A 3 -2.77 6.82 13.07
C ILE A 3 -2.48 5.66 12.11
N LEU A 4 -3.41 4.73 12.03
CA LEU A 4 -3.36 3.61 11.09
C LEU A 4 -4.54 3.70 10.14
N HIS A 5 -4.26 3.78 8.85
CA HIS A 5 -5.23 3.54 7.80
C HIS A 5 -5.17 2.08 7.40
N LEU A 6 -6.33 1.42 7.29
CA LEU A 6 -6.43 0.07 6.74
C LEU A 6 -7.18 0.14 5.41
N ALA A 7 -6.46 -0.05 4.31
CA ALA A 7 -6.98 0.05 2.95
C ALA A 7 -6.62 -1.20 2.16
N LEU A 8 -7.43 -2.25 2.27
CA LEU A 8 -7.15 -3.55 1.63
C LEU A 8 -7.61 -3.60 0.17
N GLY A 9 -8.59 -2.79 -0.24
CA GLY A 9 -9.02 -2.68 -1.64
C GLY A 9 -8.02 -1.85 -2.45
N GLY A 10 -7.76 -2.26 -3.69
CA GLY A 10 -6.95 -1.48 -4.62
C GLY A 10 -5.43 -1.65 -4.49
N CYS A 11 -4.71 -1.16 -5.50
CA CYS A 11 -3.25 -1.10 -5.50
C CYS A 11 -2.81 0.28 -5.01
N LEU A 12 -2.14 0.33 -3.86
CA LEU A 12 -1.63 1.56 -3.26
C LEU A 12 -0.10 1.64 -3.44
N LYS A 13 0.43 2.84 -3.69
CA LYS A 13 1.87 3.20 -3.72
C LYS A 13 2.07 4.67 -3.34
N ALA A 14 3.29 5.07 -3.02
CA ALA A 14 3.58 6.50 -2.83
C ALA A 14 3.38 7.27 -4.15
N PRO A 15 3.10 8.60 -4.09
CA PRO A 15 2.93 9.42 -5.28
C PRO A 15 4.16 9.39 -6.20
N PRO A 16 3.98 9.46 -7.53
CA PRO A 16 2.69 9.51 -8.23
C PRO A 16 1.97 8.14 -8.26
N VAL A 17 0.64 8.15 -8.06
CA VAL A 17 -0.21 6.95 -8.07
C VAL A 17 -0.68 6.66 -9.49
N ASP A 18 -0.57 5.39 -9.88
CA ASP A 18 -1.03 4.87 -11.15
C ASP A 18 -2.50 4.43 -11.03
N PHE A 19 -3.44 5.26 -11.46
CA PHE A 19 -4.88 4.98 -11.35
C PHE A 19 -5.37 3.98 -12.40
N GLY A 20 -6.47 3.28 -12.07
CA GLY A 20 -7.14 2.34 -12.99
C GLY A 20 -6.52 0.94 -13.06
N ILE A 21 -5.52 0.63 -12.22
CA ILE A 21 -4.90 -0.71 -12.16
C ILE A 21 -5.93 -1.78 -11.74
N THR A 22 -6.77 -1.45 -10.76
CA THR A 22 -7.88 -2.30 -10.30
C THR A 22 -9.14 -1.45 -10.15
N ALA A 23 -10.29 -2.09 -9.96
CA ALA A 23 -11.56 -1.39 -9.72
C ALA A 23 -11.48 -0.39 -8.54
N ASP A 24 -10.66 -0.70 -7.53
CA ASP A 24 -10.50 0.12 -6.32
C ASP A 24 -9.27 1.04 -6.38
N THR A 25 -8.44 0.97 -7.43
CA THR A 25 -7.31 1.89 -7.65
C THR A 25 -7.80 3.21 -8.27
N GLY A 26 -8.65 3.91 -7.52
CA GLY A 26 -9.31 5.15 -7.93
C GLY A 26 -9.45 6.12 -6.76
N GLY A 27 -10.62 6.75 -6.64
CA GLY A 27 -10.86 7.80 -5.62
C GLY A 27 -10.67 7.35 -4.18
N HIS A 28 -10.89 6.06 -3.87
CA HIS A 28 -10.66 5.52 -2.52
C HIS A 28 -9.18 5.58 -2.11
N ILE A 29 -8.28 5.09 -2.98
CA ILE A 29 -6.83 5.12 -2.73
C ILE A 29 -6.31 6.55 -2.70
N ALA A 30 -6.79 7.42 -3.60
CA ALA A 30 -6.45 8.84 -3.59
C ALA A 30 -6.80 9.49 -2.24
N TYR A 31 -8.02 9.26 -1.75
CA TYR A 31 -8.46 9.79 -0.46
C TYR A 31 -7.60 9.30 0.71
N VAL A 32 -7.34 7.99 0.80
CA VAL A 32 -6.53 7.41 1.88
C VAL A 32 -5.13 8.03 1.91
N LEU A 33 -4.51 8.19 0.73
CA LEU A 33 -3.18 8.74 0.61
C LEU A 33 -3.13 10.21 1.01
N ASP A 34 -4.06 11.03 0.49
CA ASP A 34 -4.14 12.45 0.82
C ASP A 34 -4.43 12.68 2.31
N ALA A 35 -5.33 11.89 2.90
CA ALA A 35 -5.62 11.96 4.33
C ALA A 35 -4.40 11.61 5.18
N ALA A 36 -3.66 10.56 4.81
CA ALA A 36 -2.46 10.14 5.53
C ALA A 36 -1.35 11.19 5.45
N ILE A 37 -1.15 11.81 4.27
CA ILE A 37 -0.18 12.89 4.08
C ILE A 37 -0.55 14.09 4.96
N ALA A 38 -1.79 14.59 4.88
CA ALA A 38 -2.24 15.74 5.66
C ALA A 38 -2.12 15.50 7.18
N GLN A 39 -2.41 14.28 7.64
CA GLN A 39 -2.25 13.90 9.05
C GLN A 39 -0.79 13.86 9.50
N ALA A 40 0.12 13.38 8.64
CA ALA A 40 1.55 13.37 8.92
C ALA A 40 2.13 14.79 8.94
N GLU A 41 1.68 15.67 8.05
CA GLU A 41 2.01 17.11 8.06
C GLU A 41 1.50 17.79 9.33
N GLY A 42 0.33 17.39 9.84
CA GLY A 42 -0.19 17.77 11.16
C GLY A 42 0.61 17.20 12.34
N GLY A 43 1.67 16.43 12.09
CA GLY A 43 2.62 15.93 13.08
C GLY A 43 2.35 14.50 13.59
N ALA A 44 1.33 13.81 13.10
CA ALA A 44 1.09 12.41 13.46
C ALA A 44 2.14 11.47 12.84
N GLN A 45 2.38 10.33 13.48
CA GLN A 45 2.99 9.18 12.82
C GLN A 45 1.88 8.40 12.14
N VAL A 46 1.99 8.15 10.84
CA VAL A 46 0.94 7.53 10.03
C VAL A 46 1.48 6.28 9.33
N SER A 47 0.71 5.21 9.37
CA SER A 47 0.96 3.98 8.59
C SER A 47 -0.31 3.63 7.81
N ILE A 48 -0.15 3.35 6.51
CA ILE A 48 -1.20 2.82 5.65
C ILE A 48 -0.94 1.34 5.46
N VAL A 49 -1.74 0.51 6.12
CA VAL A 49 -1.70 -0.94 5.94
C VAL A 49 -2.57 -1.35 4.76
N THR A 50 -1.97 -2.06 3.80
CA THR A 50 -2.64 -2.50 2.57
C THR A 50 -2.20 -3.91 2.18
N ARG A 51 -2.73 -4.45 1.08
CA ARG A 51 -2.32 -5.76 0.56
C ARG A 51 -0.99 -5.66 -0.20
N LEU A 52 -0.20 -6.72 -0.07
CA LEU A 52 0.99 -6.96 -0.87
C LEU A 52 0.60 -7.85 -2.05
N PHE A 53 0.98 -7.44 -3.26
CA PHE A 53 0.66 -8.13 -4.51
C PHE A 53 1.95 -8.59 -5.20
N HIS A 54 1.98 -9.84 -5.69
CA HIS A 54 3.13 -10.42 -6.41
C HIS A 54 2.85 -10.74 -7.87
N GLU A 55 1.64 -10.46 -8.34
CA GLU A 55 1.21 -10.85 -9.67
C GLU A 55 2.00 -10.11 -10.74
N ASP A 56 2.55 -10.85 -11.71
CA ASP A 56 3.45 -10.31 -12.76
C ASP A 56 2.82 -9.20 -13.62
N HIS A 57 1.49 -9.12 -13.68
CA HIS A 57 0.78 -8.08 -14.43
C HIS A 57 0.67 -6.75 -13.67
N LEU A 58 1.07 -6.70 -12.39
CA LEU A 58 1.08 -5.51 -11.57
C LEU A 58 2.50 -4.90 -11.48
N PRO A 59 2.62 -3.56 -11.35
CA PRO A 59 3.90 -2.93 -11.12
C PRO A 59 4.62 -3.50 -9.87
N PRO A 60 5.93 -3.83 -9.93
CA PRO A 60 6.65 -4.47 -8.83
C PRO A 60 6.64 -3.72 -7.49
N VAL A 61 6.36 -2.41 -7.50
CA VAL A 61 6.23 -1.60 -6.28
C VAL A 61 5.16 -2.15 -5.32
N HIS A 62 4.12 -2.81 -5.83
CA HIS A 62 3.06 -3.38 -5.00
C HIS A 62 3.49 -4.67 -4.27
N ALA A 63 4.64 -5.23 -4.64
CA ALA A 63 5.29 -6.33 -3.93
C ALA A 63 6.23 -5.84 -2.81
N LEU A 64 6.51 -4.53 -2.71
CA LEU A 64 7.40 -3.98 -1.69
C LEU A 64 6.68 -3.94 -0.33
N PRO A 65 7.16 -4.68 0.69
CA PRO A 65 6.48 -4.77 1.99
C PRO A 65 6.38 -3.43 2.72
N HIS A 66 7.32 -2.53 2.47
CA HIS A 66 7.38 -1.23 3.12
C HIS A 66 7.81 -0.16 2.12
N GLU A 67 7.13 0.98 2.16
CA GLU A 67 7.44 2.15 1.33
C GLU A 67 7.22 3.44 2.13
N ILE A 68 8.20 4.35 2.07
CA ILE A 68 8.07 5.68 2.70
C ILE A 68 7.37 6.61 1.73
N VAL A 69 6.25 7.21 2.16
CA VAL A 69 5.55 8.25 1.39
C VAL A 69 6.23 9.60 1.59
N GLY A 70 6.60 9.90 2.84
CA GLY A 70 7.28 11.14 3.20
C GLY A 70 7.15 11.46 4.69
N GLY A 71 8.19 12.07 5.26
CA GLY A 71 8.20 12.46 6.67
C GLY A 71 7.89 11.30 7.62
N ARG A 72 6.73 11.35 8.28
CA ARG A 72 6.25 10.34 9.25
C ARG A 72 5.14 9.44 8.69
N ASN A 73 5.03 9.32 7.36
CA ASN A 73 4.01 8.52 6.68
C ASN A 73 4.66 7.34 5.91
N SER A 74 4.19 6.12 6.17
CA SER A 74 4.60 4.90 5.49
C SER A 74 3.42 4.10 4.95
N ILE A 75 3.70 3.25 3.96
CA ILE A 75 2.82 2.21 3.46
C ILE A 75 3.42 0.87 3.87
N ASP A 76 2.61 0.03 4.50
CA ASP A 76 2.98 -1.27 5.04
C ASP A 76 2.09 -2.34 4.39
N ARG A 77 2.66 -3.10 3.46
CA ARG A 77 1.92 -4.11 2.68
C ARG A 77 2.02 -5.48 3.33
N GLN A 78 0.88 -6.12 3.51
CA GLN A 78 0.79 -7.46 4.10
C GLN A 78 0.39 -8.48 3.03
N ALA A 79 1.20 -9.54 2.90
CA ALA A 79 0.85 -10.68 2.07
C ALA A 79 -0.32 -11.44 2.72
N ILE A 80 -1.25 -11.92 1.91
CA ILE A 80 -2.25 -12.88 2.37
C ILE A 80 -1.65 -14.29 2.37
N ALA A 81 -2.16 -15.16 3.23
CA ALA A 81 -1.56 -16.48 3.50
C ALA A 81 -1.33 -17.33 2.24
N ASP A 82 -2.19 -17.21 1.22
CA ASP A 82 -2.08 -17.94 -0.04
C ASP A 82 -0.89 -17.47 -0.89
N ASP A 83 -0.53 -16.19 -0.84
CA ASP A 83 0.63 -15.66 -1.58
C ASP A 83 1.94 -16.14 -0.98
N LEU A 84 2.01 -16.24 0.35
CA LEU A 84 3.17 -16.81 1.06
C LEU A 84 3.39 -18.28 0.73
N MET A 85 2.30 -19.03 0.45
CA MET A 85 2.39 -20.42 0.02
C MET A 85 2.84 -20.54 -1.43
N ARG A 86 2.35 -19.70 -2.35
CA ARG A 86 2.82 -19.68 -3.76
C ARG A 86 4.31 -19.34 -3.86
N GLN A 87 4.78 -18.32 -3.14
CA GLN A 87 6.21 -17.98 -3.07
C GLN A 87 7.11 -19.13 -2.62
N ARG A 88 6.63 -19.97 -1.69
CA ARG A 88 7.38 -21.14 -1.22
C ARG A 88 7.42 -22.28 -2.23
N MET A 89 6.45 -22.35 -3.13
CA MET A 89 6.37 -23.39 -4.16
C MET A 89 7.13 -23.02 -5.44
N ASP A 90 7.16 -21.73 -5.81
CA ASP A 90 7.84 -21.25 -7.03
C ASP A 90 9.36 -21.03 -6.84
N GLY A 91 9.85 -21.11 -5.61
CA GLY A 91 11.27 -20.99 -5.24
C GLY A 91 12.00 -22.33 -5.04
N GLY A 92 11.45 -23.45 -5.52
CA GLY A 92 11.99 -24.81 -5.38
C GLY A 92 12.58 -25.38 -6.66
#